data_AF-A0A8I3A9F5-F1
#
_entry.id   AF-A0A8I3A9F5-F1
#
_cell.length_a   1.000
_cell.length_b   1.000
_cell.length_c   1.000
_cell.angle_alpha   90.00
_cell.angle_beta   90.00
_cell.angle_gamma   90.00
#
_symmetry.space_group_name_H-M   'P 1'
#
loop_
_entity.id
_entity.type
_entity.pdbx_description
1 polymer ?
#
loop_
_entity_poly.entity_id
_entity_poly.type
_entity_poly.pdbx_seq_one_letter_code
_entity_poly.pdbx_strand_id
1 'polypeptide(L)'
;MSLLQSSSFKITNQTLHKTSLPGENYVLSLTQIASFYAASASSPSNQIHLFDRTTLQNTGTLKGHEHATTHLCTISGLGTSTREALLSSGKDGCVIAWDERSGSASIKSGFSTSVSWKTCTLTTQRFRFTPVEASGRLRPLLCCDASQDGLLVAAGTDLQKEDAFIVYWDPRNPVARLRSHGSTHSDDITAVHFLKNEHTSNSSKVLLSTSSDGLVSTSNALEADEDEVLLHVGNWGCSISQGGWIRSARETCIWTASDMETFSCWSNELDQLSAVDIRNPSLHDHGHTWVTDYLIKGHSTRKAEAGLGVFVGSNEGDVALTTSSNLADATAPWTVHTVWAGGHSGIIRSLYWDEEHDVLVTGGEDSKIIAWRIQNPDPSDISTLNDPMELDLSSLKRGGDDTTNEDQAGACGKRARR
;
A
#
# COMPACT_ATOMS: atom_id res chain seq x y z
N MET A 1 -12.84 -17.57 -11.09
CA MET A 1 -12.00 -16.36 -11.22
C MET A 1 -10.92 -16.64 -12.24
N SER A 2 -10.66 -15.71 -13.16
CA SER A 2 -9.61 -15.82 -14.18
C SER A 2 -8.56 -14.72 -13.99
N LEU A 3 -7.31 -14.98 -14.37
CA LEU A 3 -6.27 -13.96 -14.50
C LEU A 3 -6.18 -13.54 -15.97
N LEU A 4 -6.44 -12.27 -16.25
CA LEU A 4 -6.32 -11.66 -17.57
C LEU A 4 -5.01 -10.89 -17.67
N GLN A 5 -4.46 -10.79 -18.87
CA GLN A 5 -3.39 -9.84 -19.15
C GLN A 5 -3.99 -8.47 -19.46
N SER A 6 -3.38 -7.40 -18.94
CA SER A 6 -3.70 -6.06 -19.42
C SER A 6 -3.23 -5.88 -20.87
N SER A 7 -3.82 -4.93 -21.59
CA SER A 7 -3.36 -4.58 -22.94
C SER A 7 -1.92 -4.04 -22.99
N SER A 8 -1.42 -3.55 -21.86
CA SER A 8 -0.06 -3.05 -21.65
C SER A 8 0.81 -4.03 -20.86
N PHE A 9 0.41 -5.30 -20.80
CA PHE A 9 1.12 -6.33 -20.03
C PHE A 9 2.58 -6.43 -20.46
N LYS A 10 3.47 -6.44 -19.47
CA LYS A 10 4.90 -6.59 -19.69
C LYS A 10 5.58 -7.37 -18.57
N ILE A 11 6.59 -8.12 -18.96
CA ILE A 11 7.57 -8.70 -18.05
C ILE A 11 8.85 -7.90 -18.23
N THR A 12 9.36 -7.31 -17.16
CA THR A 12 10.60 -6.54 -17.17
C THR A 12 11.61 -7.14 -16.21
N ASN A 13 12.83 -7.31 -16.71
CA ASN A 13 14.02 -7.60 -15.90
C ASN A 13 14.92 -6.36 -15.75
N GLN A 14 14.48 -5.21 -16.27
CA GLN A 14 15.25 -3.99 -16.27
C GLN A 14 15.08 -3.26 -14.94
N THR A 15 16.16 -3.20 -14.17
CA THR A 15 16.23 -2.48 -12.90
C THR A 15 16.86 -1.10 -13.09
N LEU A 16 16.39 -0.11 -12.35
CA LEU A 16 17.02 1.22 -12.29
C LEU A 16 18.31 1.13 -11.47
N HIS A 17 18.20 0.67 -10.24
CA HIS A 17 19.29 0.54 -9.29
C HIS A 17 19.10 -0.71 -8.42
N LYS A 18 20.22 -1.28 -7.97
CA LYS A 18 20.25 -2.40 -7.03
C LYS A 18 21.27 -2.09 -5.94
N THR A 19 20.93 -2.42 -4.70
CA THR A 19 21.82 -2.36 -3.55
C THR A 19 21.48 -3.50 -2.59
N SER A 20 22.22 -3.63 -1.50
CA SER A 20 21.96 -4.63 -0.47
C SER A 20 22.11 -4.03 0.92
N LEU A 21 21.35 -4.56 1.87
CA LEU A 21 21.57 -4.26 3.27
C LEU A 21 22.94 -4.79 3.71
N PRO A 22 23.66 -4.07 4.59
CA PRO A 22 24.86 -4.60 5.22
C PRO A 22 24.56 -5.88 5.99
N GLY A 23 25.46 -6.87 5.95
CA GLY A 23 25.40 -8.04 6.83
C GLY A 23 24.32 -9.09 6.49
N GLU A 24 23.88 -9.16 5.22
CA GLU A 24 22.95 -10.18 4.71
C GLU A 24 21.65 -10.29 5.53
N ASN A 25 21.14 -9.13 6.01
CA ASN A 25 19.88 -9.04 6.73
C ASN A 25 18.69 -8.94 5.78
N TYR A 26 17.56 -9.53 6.14
CA TYR A 26 16.32 -9.42 5.37
C TYR A 26 15.79 -7.99 5.40
N VAL A 27 15.20 -7.56 4.28
CA VAL A 27 14.53 -6.26 4.19
C VAL A 27 13.07 -6.40 4.64
N LEU A 28 12.81 -6.10 5.91
CA LEU A 28 11.51 -6.37 6.54
C LEU A 28 10.43 -5.34 6.19
N SER A 29 10.80 -4.08 5.99
CA SER A 29 9.87 -3.02 5.64
C SER A 29 10.56 -1.93 4.82
N LEU A 30 9.79 -1.31 3.93
CA LEU A 30 10.22 -0.23 3.04
C LEU A 30 9.19 0.89 3.06
N THR A 31 9.67 2.12 3.21
CA THR A 31 8.86 3.33 3.05
C THR A 31 9.72 4.49 2.59
N GLN A 32 9.14 5.65 2.31
CA GLN A 32 9.89 6.87 1.99
C GLN A 32 9.96 7.85 3.16
N ILE A 33 10.93 8.73 3.19
CA ILE A 33 10.91 9.92 4.04
C ILE A 33 11.65 11.02 3.31
N ALA A 34 10.94 12.10 2.94
CA ALA A 34 11.52 13.22 2.22
C ALA A 34 12.35 12.78 0.99
N SER A 35 13.68 12.92 1.07
CA SER A 35 14.61 12.60 -0.02
C SER A 35 15.15 11.16 -0.01
N PHE A 36 14.71 10.31 0.93
CA PHE A 36 15.23 8.96 1.13
C PHE A 36 14.17 7.86 1.05
N TYR A 37 14.59 6.67 0.65
CA TYR A 37 13.91 5.43 1.01
C TYR A 37 14.48 4.92 2.33
N ALA A 38 13.63 4.49 3.25
CA ALA A 38 13.99 3.88 4.51
C ALA A 38 13.68 2.39 4.48
N ALA A 39 14.66 1.57 4.85
CA ALA A 39 14.55 0.11 4.87
C ALA A 39 14.92 -0.44 6.25
N SER A 40 14.05 -1.23 6.88
CA SER A 40 14.38 -1.91 8.13
C SER A 40 15.08 -3.25 7.87
N ALA A 41 16.17 -3.48 8.61
CA ALA A 41 16.92 -4.72 8.59
C ALA A 41 16.38 -5.69 9.65
N SER A 42 16.42 -6.99 9.35
CA SER A 42 16.16 -8.05 10.32
C SER A 42 17.20 -8.10 11.45
N SER A 43 16.90 -8.92 12.45
CA SER A 43 17.87 -9.35 13.47
C SER A 43 19.08 -10.02 12.80
N PRO A 44 20.31 -9.82 13.34
CA PRO A 44 20.63 -9.12 14.58
C PRO A 44 20.89 -7.61 14.42
N SER A 45 20.81 -7.07 13.20
CA SER A 45 21.09 -5.64 12.97
C SER A 45 20.02 -4.74 13.60
N ASN A 46 18.75 -5.01 13.30
CA ASN A 46 17.58 -4.22 13.70
C ASN A 46 17.62 -2.73 13.30
N GLN A 47 18.62 -2.33 12.52
CA GLN A 47 18.82 -0.95 12.08
C GLN A 47 17.85 -0.58 10.97
N ILE A 48 17.69 0.73 10.76
CA ILE A 48 16.94 1.28 9.63
C ILE A 48 17.94 2.04 8.76
N HIS A 49 18.11 1.60 7.52
CA HIS A 49 19.03 2.21 6.57
C HIS A 49 18.29 3.18 5.66
N LEU A 50 18.93 4.33 5.38
CA LEU A 50 18.41 5.37 4.51
C LEU A 50 19.16 5.32 3.18
N PHE A 51 18.42 5.32 2.08
CA PHE A 51 18.93 5.27 0.72
C PHE A 51 18.49 6.50 -0.04
N ASP A 52 19.41 7.14 -0.75
CA ASP A 52 19.08 8.23 -1.66
C ASP A 52 18.11 7.74 -2.74
N ARG A 53 17.00 8.47 -2.96
CA ARG A 53 15.94 8.05 -3.88
C ARG A 53 16.40 7.93 -5.34
N THR A 54 17.41 8.72 -5.74
CA THR A 54 17.87 8.76 -7.13
C THR A 54 18.93 7.71 -7.43
N THR A 55 19.85 7.47 -6.50
CA THR A 55 21.02 6.61 -6.71
C THR A 55 20.93 5.27 -5.99
N LEU A 56 19.97 5.12 -5.08
CA LEU A 56 19.80 3.97 -4.18
C LEU A 56 21.07 3.68 -3.36
N GLN A 57 21.92 4.70 -3.15
CA GLN A 57 23.11 4.60 -2.31
C GLN A 57 22.73 4.81 -0.84
N ASN A 58 23.32 4.03 0.05
CA ASN A 58 23.11 4.17 1.49
C ASN A 58 23.73 5.49 1.98
N THR A 59 22.90 6.41 2.48
CA THR A 59 23.30 7.75 2.94
C THR A 59 23.35 7.87 4.45
N GLY A 60 22.74 6.93 5.17
CA GLY A 60 22.58 7.01 6.61
C GLY A 60 22.04 5.74 7.22
N THR A 61 22.24 5.59 8.53
CA THR A 61 21.75 4.44 9.26
C THR A 61 21.28 4.88 10.64
N LEU A 62 20.03 4.55 10.95
CA LEU A 62 19.40 4.78 12.23
C LEU A 62 19.52 3.50 13.06
N LYS A 63 19.72 3.66 14.37
CA LYS A 63 19.89 2.54 15.30
C LYS A 63 18.71 1.56 15.29
N GLY A 64 17.50 2.05 14.96
CA GLY A 64 16.28 1.25 14.99
C GLY A 64 15.89 0.87 16.42
N HIS A 65 15.47 -0.38 16.60
CA HIS A 65 14.96 -0.92 17.87
C HIS A 65 15.96 -1.87 18.53
N GLU A 66 15.89 -2.01 19.85
CA GLU A 66 16.83 -2.87 20.60
C GLU A 66 16.66 -4.36 20.28
N HIS A 67 15.41 -4.79 20.02
CA HIS A 67 15.07 -6.20 19.82
C HIS A 67 14.79 -6.55 18.36
N ALA A 68 13.83 -5.87 17.74
CA ALA A 68 13.50 -6.00 16.31
C ALA A 68 12.56 -4.87 15.90
N THR A 69 12.73 -4.34 14.69
CA THR A 69 11.75 -3.46 14.05
C THR A 69 10.61 -4.32 13.49
N THR A 70 9.36 -3.99 13.82
CA THR A 70 8.18 -4.76 13.40
C THR A 70 7.35 -4.00 12.36
N HIS A 71 7.28 -2.68 12.46
CA HIS A 71 6.59 -1.84 11.48
C HIS A 71 7.37 -0.57 11.17
N LEU A 72 7.18 -0.06 9.96
CA LEU A 72 7.78 1.17 9.49
C LEU A 72 6.79 1.89 8.56
N CYS A 73 6.49 3.15 8.85
CA CYS A 73 5.60 3.95 8.01
C CYS A 73 6.00 5.43 7.99
N THR A 74 5.59 6.12 6.93
CA THR A 74 5.78 7.57 6.78
C THR A 74 4.55 8.31 7.27
N ILE A 75 4.77 9.38 8.01
CA ILE A 75 3.72 10.26 8.50
C ILE A 75 4.01 11.70 8.06
N SER A 76 2.98 12.46 7.70
CA SER A 76 3.13 13.81 7.14
C SER A 76 3.53 14.86 8.18
N GLY A 77 3.33 14.58 9.46
CA GLY A 77 3.60 15.48 10.56
C GLY A 77 3.41 14.80 11.91
N LEU A 78 3.95 15.40 12.96
CA LEU A 78 3.83 14.88 14.32
C LEU A 78 3.91 16.01 15.36
N GLY A 79 2.91 16.05 16.24
CA GLY A 79 2.72 17.12 17.22
C GLY A 79 2.54 18.46 16.52
N THR A 80 3.45 19.40 16.75
CA THR A 80 3.45 20.72 16.10
C THR A 80 4.25 20.77 14.80
N SER A 81 4.91 19.67 14.42
CA SER A 81 5.71 19.60 13.19
C SER A 81 4.84 19.22 12.01
N THR A 82 4.91 20.01 10.94
CA THR A 82 4.29 19.72 9.64
C THR A 82 5.27 19.05 8.66
N ARG A 83 6.45 18.65 9.13
CA ARG A 83 7.44 17.93 8.32
C ARG A 83 7.16 16.44 8.39
N GLU A 84 7.39 15.78 7.27
CA GLU A 84 7.38 14.32 7.23
C GLU A 84 8.34 13.74 8.27
N ALA A 85 7.89 12.65 8.88
CA ALA A 85 8.67 11.86 9.80
C ALA A 85 8.46 10.39 9.48
N LEU A 86 9.42 9.59 9.93
CA LEU A 86 9.38 8.14 9.87
C LEU A 86 8.92 7.65 11.23
N LEU A 87 7.91 6.80 11.27
CA LEU A 87 7.45 6.16 12.49
C LEU A 87 7.83 4.68 12.43
N SER A 88 8.42 4.16 13.51
CA SER A 88 8.73 2.75 13.64
C SER A 88 8.24 2.19 14.97
N SER A 89 7.81 0.93 14.95
CA SER A 89 7.52 0.15 16.15
C SER A 89 8.43 -1.07 16.22
N GLY A 90 8.55 -1.65 17.42
CA GLY A 90 9.40 -2.82 17.60
C GLY A 90 9.06 -3.70 18.79
N LYS A 91 9.76 -4.84 18.85
CA LYS A 91 9.66 -5.81 19.95
C LYS A 91 10.21 -5.31 21.29
N ASP A 92 10.83 -4.13 21.31
CA ASP A 92 11.22 -3.41 22.53
C ASP A 92 10.06 -2.59 23.13
N GLY A 93 8.84 -2.78 22.63
CA GLY A 93 7.61 -2.15 23.11
C GLY A 93 7.53 -0.64 22.85
N CYS A 94 8.43 -0.11 22.03
CA CYS A 94 8.54 1.32 21.77
C CYS A 94 8.01 1.69 20.39
N VAL A 95 7.39 2.86 20.30
CA VAL A 95 7.25 3.60 19.05
C VAL A 95 8.32 4.68 19.01
N ILE A 96 8.96 4.87 17.87
CA ILE A 96 9.99 5.89 17.65
C ILE A 96 9.62 6.71 16.42
N ALA A 97 9.65 8.04 16.58
CA ALA A 97 9.54 8.97 15.47
C ALA A 97 10.93 9.55 15.13
N TRP A 98 11.32 9.41 13.87
CA TRP A 98 12.57 9.89 13.30
C TRP A 98 12.28 11.07 12.38
N ASP A 99 13.00 12.18 12.54
CA ASP A 99 12.87 13.35 11.66
C ASP A 99 14.15 13.59 10.85
N GLU A 100 13.97 14.17 9.66
CA GLU A 100 15.08 14.72 8.89
C GLU A 100 15.45 16.09 9.47
N ARG A 101 16.43 16.12 10.38
CA ARG A 101 17.08 17.39 10.73
C ARG A 101 18.31 17.56 9.86
N SER A 102 18.29 18.61 9.05
CA SER A 102 19.43 19.09 8.28
C SER A 102 20.59 19.34 9.25
N GLY A 103 21.55 18.42 9.28
CA GLY A 103 22.82 18.62 9.97
C GLY A 103 23.59 19.71 9.25
N SER A 104 23.45 20.97 9.67
CA SER A 104 24.41 22.02 9.32
C SER A 104 25.76 21.64 9.95
N ALA A 105 26.59 20.92 9.19
CA ALA A 105 27.98 20.72 9.53
C ALA A 105 28.67 22.09 9.53
N SER A 106 28.80 22.70 10.70
CA SER A 106 29.61 23.91 10.88
C SER A 106 31.04 23.55 10.48
N ILE A 107 31.53 24.18 9.42
CA ILE A 107 32.90 24.08 8.94
C ILE A 107 33.85 24.37 10.10
N LYS A 108 34.56 23.36 10.61
CA LYS A 108 35.78 23.57 11.39
C LYS A 108 36.95 23.46 10.43
N SER A 109 37.58 24.61 10.17
CA SER A 109 38.89 24.69 9.53
C SER A 109 39.94 24.01 10.41
N GLY A 110 40.75 23.14 9.82
CA GLY A 110 41.84 22.46 10.51
C GLY A 110 42.46 21.40 9.62
N PHE A 111 43.63 21.70 9.07
CA PHE A 111 44.46 20.78 8.29
C PHE A 111 44.77 19.52 9.12
N SER A 112 44.33 18.35 8.66
CA SER A 112 44.97 17.07 9.01
C SER A 112 44.61 16.01 7.98
N THR A 113 45.64 15.49 7.32
CA THR A 113 45.60 14.35 6.41
C THR A 113 45.41 13.06 7.20
N SER A 114 44.17 12.62 7.31
CA SER A 114 43.80 11.23 7.54
C SER A 114 42.36 11.06 7.03
N VAL A 115 42.09 9.99 6.28
CA VAL A 115 40.79 9.72 5.66
C VAL A 115 39.77 9.46 6.77
N SER A 116 39.14 10.54 7.24
CA SER A 116 37.96 10.53 8.08
C SER A 116 36.76 10.47 7.17
N TRP A 117 36.10 9.31 7.09
CA TRP A 117 34.74 9.23 6.58
C TRP A 117 33.91 10.18 7.43
N LYS A 118 33.48 11.28 6.80
CA LYS A 118 32.71 12.32 7.46
C LYS A 118 31.37 11.72 7.85
N THR A 119 31.13 11.71 9.14
CA THR A 119 29.87 11.46 9.81
C THR A 119 28.73 12.14 9.05
N CYS A 120 27.82 11.36 8.46
CA CYS A 120 26.54 11.88 8.04
C CYS A 120 25.74 12.10 9.34
N THR A 121 25.73 13.33 9.85
CA THR A 121 24.88 13.75 10.98
C THR A 121 23.43 13.88 10.49
N LEU A 122 22.85 12.75 10.05
CA LEU A 122 21.40 12.54 9.96
C LEU A 122 21.05 11.71 11.21
N THR A 123 21.05 12.34 12.38
CA THR A 123 20.81 11.62 13.63
C THR A 123 20.03 12.48 14.60
N THR A 124 18.71 12.39 14.54
CA THR A 124 17.89 12.70 15.71
C THR A 124 16.64 11.84 15.69
N GLN A 125 16.63 10.85 16.58
CA GLN A 125 15.37 10.39 17.16
C GLN A 125 14.65 11.63 17.71
N ARG A 126 13.48 11.96 17.15
CA ARG A 126 12.72 13.13 17.58
C ARG A 126 11.94 12.83 18.84
N PHE A 127 11.29 11.67 18.87
CA PHE A 127 10.51 11.21 20.01
C PHE A 127 10.68 9.70 20.21
N ARG A 128 10.87 9.29 21.46
CA ARG A 128 10.62 7.91 21.92
C ARG A 128 9.35 7.95 22.74
N PHE A 129 8.33 7.21 22.32
CA PHE A 129 7.13 7.05 23.13
C PHE A 129 7.41 6.09 24.28
N THR A 130 6.73 6.30 25.40
CA THR A 130 6.88 5.45 26.59
C THR A 130 6.63 3.99 26.20
N PRO A 131 7.53 3.06 26.55
CA PRO A 131 7.34 1.67 26.22
C PRO A 131 6.02 1.12 26.77
N VAL A 132 5.40 0.22 26.02
CA VAL A 132 4.25 -0.53 26.53
C VAL A 132 4.77 -1.62 27.44
N GLU A 133 4.35 -1.59 28.70
CA GLU A 133 4.73 -2.56 29.72
C GLU A 133 3.49 -3.15 30.40
N ALA A 134 3.56 -4.44 30.74
CA ALA A 134 2.65 -5.06 31.70
C ALA A 134 3.41 -6.01 32.62
N SER A 135 3.06 -5.98 33.90
CA SER A 135 3.70 -6.82 34.94
C SER A 135 5.24 -6.72 34.94
N GLY A 136 5.81 -5.54 34.63
CA GLY A 136 7.25 -5.30 34.61
C GLY A 136 8.00 -5.89 33.41
N ARG A 137 7.29 -6.25 32.33
CA ARG A 137 7.89 -6.68 31.05
C ARG A 137 7.41 -5.80 29.91
N LEU A 138 8.32 -5.51 28.99
CA LEU A 138 8.01 -4.86 27.72
C LEU A 138 7.05 -5.76 26.91
N ARG A 139 6.00 -5.16 26.36
CA ARG A 139 5.09 -5.81 25.40
C ARG A 139 5.51 -5.44 23.99
N PRO A 140 5.86 -6.41 23.13
CA PRO A 140 6.12 -6.16 21.73
C PRO A 140 5.00 -5.38 21.04
N LEU A 141 5.38 -4.44 20.17
CA LEU A 141 4.46 -3.79 19.25
C LEU A 141 4.59 -4.42 17.88
N LEU A 142 3.49 -4.67 17.20
CA LEU A 142 3.44 -5.30 15.88
C LEU A 142 3.22 -4.27 14.76
N CYS A 143 2.49 -3.19 15.06
CA CYS A 143 2.12 -2.16 14.10
C CYS A 143 2.01 -0.78 14.77
N CYS A 144 2.11 0.28 13.98
CA CYS A 144 1.85 1.65 14.44
C CYS A 144 1.48 2.58 13.29
N ASP A 145 0.69 3.62 13.57
CA ASP A 145 0.39 4.72 12.64
C ASP A 145 0.11 6.01 13.44
N ALA A 146 0.09 7.14 12.74
CA ALA A 146 -0.29 8.43 13.30
C ALA A 146 -1.51 9.00 12.58
N SER A 147 -2.33 9.75 13.33
CA SER A 147 -3.46 10.48 12.78
C SER A 147 -3.00 11.53 11.76
N GLN A 148 -3.88 11.90 10.83
CA GLN A 148 -3.56 12.86 9.76
C GLN A 148 -3.09 14.22 10.30
N ASP A 149 -3.63 14.64 11.45
CA ASP A 149 -3.24 15.89 12.13
C ASP A 149 -1.94 15.76 12.95
N GLY A 150 -1.38 14.55 13.06
CA GLY A 150 -0.18 14.26 13.82
C GLY A 150 -0.35 14.40 15.34
N LEU A 151 -1.57 14.49 15.86
CA LEU A 151 -1.85 14.69 17.28
C LEU A 151 -2.11 13.39 18.04
N LEU A 152 -2.21 12.27 17.33
CA LEU A 152 -2.41 10.95 17.92
C LEU A 152 -1.50 9.93 17.24
N VAL A 153 -0.87 9.10 18.06
CA VAL A 153 -0.14 7.90 17.61
C VAL A 153 -0.82 6.70 18.23
N ALA A 154 -1.06 5.67 17.43
CA ALA A 154 -1.61 4.39 17.88
C ALA A 154 -0.65 3.25 17.53
N ALA A 155 -0.63 2.21 18.36
CA ALA A 155 0.11 0.98 18.10
C ALA A 155 -0.64 -0.25 18.61
N GLY A 156 -0.53 -1.36 17.88
CA GLY A 156 -1.03 -2.67 18.28
C GLY A 156 0.07 -3.52 18.92
N THR A 157 -0.29 -4.28 19.95
CA THR A 157 0.62 -5.22 20.64
C THR A 157 0.38 -6.65 20.20
N ASP A 158 1.33 -7.54 20.52
CA ASP A 158 1.07 -8.97 20.53
C ASP A 158 0.23 -9.37 21.75
N LEU A 159 -0.43 -10.52 21.64
CA LEU A 159 -1.13 -11.18 22.72
C LEU A 159 -0.08 -11.66 23.73
N GLN A 160 -0.12 -11.09 24.93
CA GLN A 160 0.66 -11.60 26.06
C GLN A 160 -0.30 -11.95 27.19
N LYS A 161 -0.32 -13.24 27.53
CA LYS A 161 -1.28 -13.87 28.45
C LYS A 161 -2.70 -13.90 27.86
N GLU A 162 -3.53 -12.95 28.25
CA GLU A 162 -4.97 -12.91 27.91
C GLU A 162 -5.36 -11.62 27.19
N ASP A 163 -4.46 -10.65 27.07
CA ASP A 163 -4.77 -9.34 26.50
C ASP A 163 -3.82 -8.95 25.38
N ALA A 164 -4.39 -8.45 24.29
CA ALA A 164 -3.76 -7.61 23.29
C ALA A 164 -4.34 -6.19 23.38
N PHE A 165 -3.50 -5.19 23.22
CA PHE A 165 -3.87 -3.77 23.40
C PHE A 165 -3.62 -2.94 22.16
N ILE A 166 -4.58 -2.06 21.85
CA ILE A 166 -4.35 -0.86 21.05
C ILE A 166 -3.97 0.27 22.01
N VAL A 167 -2.76 0.80 21.90
CA VAL A 167 -2.24 1.85 22.79
C VAL A 167 -2.12 3.16 22.06
N TYR A 168 -2.45 4.26 22.73
CA TYR A 168 -2.43 5.60 22.14
C TYR A 168 -1.54 6.56 22.92
N TRP A 169 -0.92 7.50 22.19
CA TRP A 169 -0.13 8.58 22.74
C TRP A 169 -0.45 9.91 22.08
N ASP A 170 -0.37 10.99 22.85
CA ASP A 170 -0.27 12.35 22.32
C ASP A 170 1.21 12.69 22.11
N PRO A 171 1.66 12.96 20.86
CA PRO A 171 3.06 13.27 20.58
C PRO A 171 3.59 14.54 21.25
N ARG A 172 2.72 15.40 21.77
CA ARG A 172 3.10 16.57 22.58
C ARG A 172 3.49 16.18 24.00
N ASN A 173 3.06 15.00 24.47
CA ASN A 173 3.44 14.41 25.75
C ASN A 173 3.79 12.91 25.60
N PRO A 174 4.89 12.57 24.91
CA PRO A 174 5.22 11.19 24.55
C PRO A 174 5.59 10.30 25.76
N VAL A 175 5.84 10.92 26.92
CA VAL A 175 6.16 10.24 28.19
C VAL A 175 4.91 9.75 28.94
N ALA A 176 3.71 10.18 28.53
CA ALA A 176 2.46 9.72 29.11
C ALA A 176 1.65 8.95 28.07
N ARG A 177 1.24 7.73 28.43
CA ARG A 177 0.24 7.00 27.63
C ARG A 177 -1.09 7.73 27.74
N LEU A 178 -1.73 7.97 26.60
CA LEU A 178 -3.01 8.66 26.56
C LEU A 178 -4.14 7.72 26.98
N ARG A 179 -4.16 6.51 26.43
CA ARG A 179 -5.10 5.41 26.77
C ARG A 179 -4.63 4.08 26.19
N SER A 180 -5.29 3.00 26.55
CA SER A 180 -5.06 1.66 26.03
C SER A 180 -6.40 0.93 25.99
N HIS A 181 -6.72 0.29 24.86
CA HIS A 181 -7.95 -0.49 24.69
C HIS A 181 -7.60 -1.96 24.58
N GLY A 182 -8.12 -2.79 25.50
CA GLY A 182 -7.85 -4.23 25.57
C GLY A 182 -8.98 -5.13 25.09
N SER A 183 -10.20 -4.60 24.99
CA SER A 183 -11.40 -5.40 24.69
C SER A 183 -11.77 -5.46 23.20
N THR A 184 -11.01 -4.78 22.33
CA THR A 184 -11.29 -4.71 20.89
C THR A 184 -10.94 -6.00 20.15
N HIS A 185 -9.84 -6.65 20.54
CA HIS A 185 -9.30 -7.83 19.89
C HIS A 185 -8.84 -8.84 20.94
N SER A 186 -9.01 -10.13 20.66
CA SER A 186 -8.62 -11.22 21.59
C SER A 186 -7.30 -11.90 21.21
N ASP A 187 -6.62 -11.42 20.16
CA ASP A 187 -5.34 -11.94 19.68
C ASP A 187 -4.46 -10.81 19.14
N ASP A 188 -3.27 -11.15 18.62
CA ASP A 188 -2.29 -10.23 18.04
C ASP A 188 -2.90 -9.15 17.13
N ILE A 189 -2.65 -7.88 17.43
CA ILE A 189 -3.13 -6.76 16.60
C ILE A 189 -2.13 -6.53 15.47
N THR A 190 -2.46 -7.03 14.28
CA THR A 190 -1.54 -7.12 13.15
C THR A 190 -1.40 -5.82 12.36
N ALA A 191 -2.44 -4.98 12.32
CA ALA A 191 -2.36 -3.67 11.70
C ALA A 191 -3.24 -2.64 12.42
N VAL A 192 -2.76 -1.39 12.45
CA VAL A 192 -3.53 -0.22 12.85
C VAL A 192 -3.30 0.89 11.82
N HIS A 193 -4.37 1.49 11.30
CA HIS A 193 -4.29 2.52 10.25
C HIS A 193 -5.32 3.61 10.47
N PHE A 194 -4.85 4.86 10.62
CA PHE A 194 -5.76 5.99 10.69
C PHE A 194 -6.38 6.29 9.32
N LEU A 195 -7.65 6.66 9.32
CA LEU A 195 -8.31 7.15 8.12
C LEU A 195 -7.73 8.52 7.74
N LYS A 196 -7.02 8.58 6.62
CA LYS A 196 -6.47 9.80 6.05
C LYS A 196 -7.42 10.31 4.97
N ASN A 197 -8.29 11.27 5.28
CA ASN A 197 -9.21 11.89 4.31
C ASN A 197 -9.08 13.42 4.37
N GLU A 198 -8.80 14.05 3.23
CA GLU A 198 -8.61 15.51 3.14
C GLU A 198 -9.92 16.31 3.26
N HIS A 199 -11.07 15.65 3.10
CA HIS A 199 -12.36 16.33 2.98
C HIS A 199 -13.21 16.35 4.26
N THR A 200 -12.80 15.66 5.33
CA THR A 200 -13.58 15.64 6.59
C THR A 200 -12.69 15.78 7.82
N SER A 201 -12.95 16.79 8.64
CA SER A 201 -12.22 17.05 9.91
C SER A 201 -12.41 15.97 10.98
N ASN A 202 -13.41 15.10 10.83
CA ASN A 202 -13.62 13.95 11.72
C ASN A 202 -12.84 12.69 11.32
N SER A 203 -12.22 12.65 10.13
CA SER A 203 -11.50 11.47 9.66
C SER A 203 -10.26 11.13 10.47
N SER A 204 -9.58 12.13 11.07
CA SER A 204 -8.36 11.92 11.86
C SER A 204 -8.57 11.09 13.13
N LYS A 205 -9.84 10.78 13.45
CA LYS A 205 -10.26 10.04 14.65
C LYS A 205 -10.59 8.59 14.37
N VAL A 206 -10.84 8.21 13.12
CA VAL A 206 -11.24 6.84 12.79
C VAL A 206 -9.99 5.99 12.62
N LEU A 207 -9.90 4.93 13.43
CA LEU A 207 -8.82 3.95 13.37
C LEU A 207 -9.37 2.63 12.85
N LEU A 208 -8.74 2.09 11.80
CA LEU A 208 -8.87 0.69 11.41
C LEU A 208 -7.90 -0.14 12.25
N SER A 209 -8.38 -1.24 12.83
CA SER A 209 -7.54 -2.27 13.41
C SER A 209 -7.90 -3.65 12.84
N THR A 210 -6.89 -4.50 12.66
CA THR A 210 -7.04 -5.90 12.28
C THR A 210 -6.28 -6.78 13.25
N SER A 211 -6.73 -8.03 13.39
CA SER A 211 -6.14 -8.96 14.35
C SER A 211 -6.12 -10.40 13.83
N SER A 212 -5.22 -11.18 14.39
CA SER A 212 -5.13 -12.63 14.20
C SER A 212 -6.37 -13.38 14.69
N ASP A 213 -7.24 -12.74 15.49
CA ASP A 213 -8.53 -13.28 15.94
C ASP A 213 -9.59 -13.38 14.81
N GLY A 214 -9.31 -12.82 13.65
CA GLY A 214 -10.20 -12.83 12.49
C GLY A 214 -11.22 -11.70 12.44
N LEU A 215 -11.06 -10.68 13.30
CA LEU A 215 -11.87 -9.48 13.30
C LEU A 215 -11.16 -8.31 12.61
N VAL A 216 -11.96 -7.57 11.86
CA VAL A 216 -11.65 -6.23 11.36
C VAL A 216 -12.52 -5.27 12.14
N SER A 217 -11.94 -4.19 12.68
CA SER A 217 -12.67 -3.23 13.49
C SER A 217 -12.37 -1.80 13.05
N THR A 218 -13.38 -0.94 13.10
CA THR A 218 -13.20 0.51 13.04
C THR A 218 -13.62 1.12 14.35
N SER A 219 -12.85 2.07 14.85
CA SER A 219 -13.06 2.66 16.18
C SER A 219 -12.79 4.16 16.19
N ASN A 220 -13.40 4.86 17.15
CA ASN A 220 -13.10 6.26 17.42
C ASN A 220 -11.91 6.37 18.39
N ALA A 221 -10.74 6.71 17.86
CA ALA A 221 -9.49 6.81 18.61
C ALA A 221 -9.48 7.92 19.68
N LEU A 222 -10.45 8.84 19.66
CA LEU A 222 -10.63 9.86 20.71
C LEU A 222 -11.60 9.45 21.82
N GLU A 223 -12.29 8.32 21.67
CA GLU A 223 -13.11 7.77 22.74
C GLU A 223 -12.20 7.08 23.78
N ALA A 224 -12.48 7.30 25.06
CA ALA A 224 -11.72 6.75 26.18
C ALA A 224 -12.44 5.58 26.85
N ASP A 225 -13.77 5.50 26.70
CA ASP A 225 -14.57 4.37 27.15
C ASP A 225 -14.49 3.23 26.11
N GLU A 226 -13.95 2.08 26.52
CA GLU A 226 -13.83 0.91 25.62
C GLU A 226 -15.20 0.40 25.16
N ASP A 227 -16.25 0.62 25.94
CA ASP A 227 -17.61 0.17 25.61
C ASP A 227 -18.23 1.00 24.45
N GLU A 228 -17.74 2.23 24.23
CA GLU A 228 -18.25 3.17 23.22
C GLU A 228 -17.25 3.41 22.07
N VAL A 229 -16.07 2.77 22.09
CA VAL A 229 -15.00 3.03 21.12
C VAL A 229 -15.30 2.45 19.74
N LEU A 230 -16.00 1.32 19.69
CA LEU A 230 -16.23 0.55 18.46
C LEU A 230 -17.31 1.21 17.59
N LEU A 231 -16.99 1.43 16.32
CA LEU A 231 -17.93 1.94 15.31
C LEU A 231 -18.55 0.77 14.53
N HIS A 232 -17.69 -0.07 13.95
CA HIS A 232 -18.09 -1.26 13.20
C HIS A 232 -17.12 -2.41 13.47
N VAL A 233 -17.62 -3.64 13.39
CA VAL A 233 -16.82 -4.88 13.49
C VAL A 233 -17.27 -5.84 12.39
N GLY A 234 -16.32 -6.33 11.60
CA GLY A 234 -16.51 -7.39 10.62
C GLY A 234 -15.79 -8.66 11.07
N ASN A 235 -16.47 -9.80 11.00
CA ASN A 235 -15.87 -11.10 11.33
C ASN A 235 -15.56 -11.86 10.04
N TRP A 236 -14.27 -12.06 9.76
CA TRP A 236 -13.83 -12.86 8.62
C TRP A 236 -13.75 -14.35 8.96
N GLY A 237 -13.52 -14.68 10.22
CA GLY A 237 -13.37 -16.07 10.68
C GLY A 237 -12.03 -16.72 10.31
N CYS A 238 -11.04 -15.94 9.87
CA CYS A 238 -9.66 -16.41 9.65
C CYS A 238 -8.64 -15.35 10.06
N SER A 239 -7.44 -15.79 10.43
CA SER A 239 -6.37 -14.91 10.94
C SER A 239 -5.95 -13.85 9.93
N ILE A 240 -5.90 -12.59 10.34
CA ILE A 240 -5.61 -11.45 9.47
C ILE A 240 -4.17 -11.00 9.66
N SER A 241 -3.38 -11.07 8.60
CA SER A 241 -1.95 -10.74 8.63
C SER A 241 -1.67 -9.27 8.32
N GLN A 242 -2.53 -8.65 7.50
CA GLN A 242 -2.41 -7.25 7.09
C GLN A 242 -3.75 -6.71 6.60
N GLY A 243 -3.88 -5.39 6.59
CA GLY A 243 -5.02 -4.72 5.98
C GLY A 243 -4.79 -3.24 5.81
N GLY A 244 -5.73 -2.55 5.19
CA GLY A 244 -5.63 -1.12 4.99
C GLY A 244 -6.84 -0.51 4.29
N TRP A 245 -6.86 0.82 4.28
CA TRP A 245 -7.90 1.60 3.62
C TRP A 245 -7.74 1.57 2.10
N ILE A 246 -8.86 1.40 1.40
CA ILE A 246 -9.02 1.64 -0.04
C ILE A 246 -9.71 3.00 -0.19
N ARG A 247 -9.01 3.96 -0.78
CA ARG A 247 -9.52 5.30 -1.06
C ARG A 247 -10.01 5.35 -2.50
N SER A 248 -11.32 5.19 -2.70
CA SER A 248 -11.96 5.51 -3.97
C SER A 248 -12.51 6.94 -3.94
N ALA A 249 -12.75 7.53 -5.11
CA ALA A 249 -13.37 8.85 -5.22
C ALA A 249 -14.81 8.87 -4.67
N ARG A 250 -15.46 7.71 -4.55
CA ARG A 250 -16.87 7.57 -4.16
C ARG A 250 -17.04 7.12 -2.72
N GLU A 251 -16.28 6.12 -2.29
CA GLU A 251 -16.46 5.43 -1.01
C GLU A 251 -15.10 5.04 -0.39
N THR A 252 -15.11 4.89 0.93
CA THR A 252 -13.97 4.34 1.69
C THR A 252 -14.25 2.86 1.92
N CYS A 253 -13.40 1.99 1.38
CA CYS A 253 -13.48 0.55 1.62
C CYS A 253 -12.22 0.09 2.36
N ILE A 254 -12.18 -1.17 2.74
CA ILE A 254 -11.02 -1.78 3.40
C ILE A 254 -10.63 -3.04 2.66
N TRP A 255 -9.33 -3.29 2.54
CA TRP A 255 -8.81 -4.58 2.13
C TRP A 255 -8.12 -5.25 3.31
N THR A 256 -8.15 -6.58 3.34
CA THR A 256 -7.42 -7.41 4.30
C THR A 256 -6.80 -8.61 3.59
N ALA A 257 -5.72 -9.13 4.15
CA ALA A 257 -5.14 -10.40 3.74
C ALA A 257 -4.97 -11.31 4.96
N SER A 258 -5.14 -12.61 4.76
CA SER A 258 -4.91 -13.62 5.79
C SER A 258 -3.51 -14.22 5.68
N ASP A 259 -3.08 -14.95 6.72
CA ASP A 259 -1.84 -15.74 6.67
C ASP A 259 -1.90 -16.90 5.66
N MET A 260 -3.09 -17.19 5.12
CA MET A 260 -3.34 -18.28 4.18
C MET A 260 -3.56 -17.77 2.74
N GLU A 261 -3.05 -16.57 2.43
CA GLU A 261 -3.11 -15.95 1.10
C GLU A 261 -4.53 -15.74 0.57
N THR A 262 -5.48 -15.59 1.50
CA THR A 262 -6.83 -15.15 1.15
C THR A 262 -6.86 -13.62 1.20
N PHE A 263 -7.40 -12.99 0.16
CA PHE A 263 -7.63 -11.56 0.07
C PHE A 263 -9.13 -11.29 0.28
N SER A 264 -9.47 -10.27 1.06
CA SER A 264 -10.86 -9.85 1.29
C SER A 264 -11.03 -8.35 1.15
N CYS A 265 -12.19 -7.93 0.68
CA CYS A 265 -12.62 -6.54 0.59
C CYS A 265 -13.87 -6.31 1.44
N TRP A 266 -13.97 -5.14 2.05
CA TRP A 266 -15.00 -4.79 3.01
C TRP A 266 -15.58 -3.39 2.71
N SER A 267 -16.87 -3.21 3.03
CA SER A 267 -17.53 -1.90 2.97
C SER A 267 -16.98 -0.96 4.04
N ASN A 268 -17.42 0.29 4.02
CA ASN A 268 -17.15 1.27 5.09
C ASN A 268 -17.74 0.85 6.46
N GLU A 269 -18.80 0.02 6.43
CA GLU A 269 -19.49 -0.50 7.62
C GLU A 269 -19.01 -1.91 8.01
N LEU A 270 -17.92 -2.39 7.36
CA LEU A 270 -17.32 -3.72 7.56
C LEU A 270 -18.22 -4.90 7.20
N ASP A 271 -19.13 -4.71 6.24
CA ASP A 271 -19.73 -5.84 5.53
C ASP A 271 -18.70 -6.45 4.58
N GLN A 272 -18.54 -7.77 4.64
CA GLN A 272 -17.64 -8.47 3.74
C GLN A 272 -18.21 -8.45 2.31
N LEU A 273 -17.48 -7.83 1.38
CA LEU A 273 -17.90 -7.70 -0.01
C LEU A 273 -17.41 -8.88 -0.85
N SER A 274 -16.17 -9.30 -0.66
CA SER A 274 -15.60 -10.47 -1.35
C SER A 274 -14.47 -11.10 -0.53
N ALA A 275 -14.27 -12.40 -0.71
CA ALA A 275 -13.08 -13.11 -0.23
C ALA A 275 -12.65 -14.18 -1.24
N VAL A 276 -11.36 -14.18 -1.55
CA VAL A 276 -10.78 -14.95 -2.65
C VAL A 276 -9.39 -15.42 -2.27
N ASP A 277 -9.02 -16.66 -2.60
CA ASP A 277 -7.62 -17.08 -2.53
C ASP A 277 -6.88 -16.44 -3.71
N ILE A 278 -5.91 -15.57 -3.41
CA ILE A 278 -5.21 -14.75 -4.40
C ILE A 278 -4.28 -15.59 -5.31
N ARG A 279 -4.02 -16.84 -4.92
CA ARG A 279 -3.18 -17.79 -5.68
C ARG A 279 -3.95 -18.55 -6.75
N ASN A 280 -5.28 -18.64 -6.62
CA ASN A 280 -6.13 -19.34 -7.58
C ASN A 280 -6.04 -18.79 -9.02
N PRO A 281 -6.10 -17.46 -9.27
CA PRO A 281 -5.93 -16.93 -10.60
C PRO A 281 -4.46 -17.09 -11.05
N SER A 282 -4.25 -17.82 -12.15
CA SER A 282 -2.94 -17.98 -12.79
C SER A 282 -3.04 -17.66 -14.28
N LEU A 283 -1.92 -17.24 -14.86
CA LEU A 283 -1.81 -16.93 -16.27
C LEU A 283 -0.95 -17.98 -16.95
N HIS A 284 -1.50 -18.64 -17.94
CA HIS A 284 -0.81 -19.63 -18.78
C HIS A 284 -1.12 -19.30 -20.24
N ASP A 285 -0.34 -18.40 -20.83
CA ASP A 285 -0.55 -17.92 -22.20
C ASP A 285 0.75 -18.06 -23.01
N HIS A 286 0.64 -18.10 -24.34
CA HIS A 286 1.64 -18.42 -25.37
C HIS A 286 3.11 -17.95 -25.12
N GLY A 287 3.79 -18.57 -24.14
CA GLY A 287 5.20 -18.30 -23.78
C GLY A 287 5.41 -17.61 -22.42
N HIS A 288 4.34 -17.26 -21.69
CA HIS A 288 4.41 -16.59 -20.39
C HIS A 288 3.54 -17.30 -19.36
N THR A 289 4.14 -17.65 -18.23
CA THR A 289 3.44 -18.26 -17.10
C THR A 289 3.63 -17.37 -15.88
N TRP A 290 2.53 -16.95 -15.26
CA TRP A 290 2.55 -16.31 -13.94
C TRP A 290 1.70 -17.13 -12.98
N VAL A 291 2.31 -17.47 -11.85
CA VAL A 291 1.66 -18.12 -10.71
C VAL A 291 1.96 -17.26 -9.48
N THR A 292 0.90 -16.89 -8.78
CA THR A 292 1.00 -16.16 -7.51
C THR A 292 1.24 -17.16 -6.40
N ASP A 293 2.34 -17.00 -5.64
CA ASP A 293 2.61 -17.81 -4.45
C ASP A 293 2.11 -17.13 -3.18
N TYR A 294 2.25 -15.81 -3.09
CA TYR A 294 1.88 -15.01 -1.91
C TYR A 294 1.48 -13.58 -2.25
N LEU A 295 0.71 -12.95 -1.36
CA LEU A 295 0.40 -11.54 -1.38
C LEU A 295 1.51 -10.75 -0.67
N ILE A 296 2.03 -9.72 -1.34
CA ILE A 296 3.03 -8.83 -0.74
C ILE A 296 2.34 -7.69 -0.01
N LYS A 297 1.49 -6.92 -0.73
CA LYS A 297 0.86 -5.71 -0.19
C LYS A 297 -0.28 -5.20 -1.07
N GLY A 298 -1.36 -4.71 -0.45
CA GLY A 298 -2.34 -3.83 -1.09
C GLY A 298 -1.91 -2.36 -1.01
N HIS A 299 -2.01 -1.64 -2.12
CA HIS A 299 -1.64 -0.23 -2.22
C HIS A 299 -2.79 0.58 -2.82
N SER A 300 -3.37 1.46 -2.01
CA SER A 300 -4.45 2.33 -2.49
C SER A 300 -3.89 3.41 -3.39
N THR A 301 -4.34 3.41 -4.65
CA THR A 301 -3.87 4.33 -5.69
C THR A 301 -5.05 4.84 -6.49
N ARG A 302 -4.98 6.10 -6.93
CA ARG A 302 -5.94 6.67 -7.88
C ARG A 302 -5.69 6.19 -9.32
N LYS A 303 -4.53 5.57 -9.59
CA LYS A 303 -4.16 5.02 -10.91
C LYS A 303 -4.91 3.71 -11.23
N ALA A 304 -5.54 3.07 -10.25
CA ALA A 304 -6.34 1.87 -10.44
C ALA A 304 -7.85 2.20 -10.42
N GLU A 305 -8.63 1.59 -11.32
CA GLU A 305 -10.07 1.83 -11.44
C GLU A 305 -10.83 1.55 -10.13
N ALA A 306 -10.50 0.44 -9.46
CA ALA A 306 -11.07 0.05 -8.18
C ALA A 306 -10.40 0.73 -6.96
N GLY A 307 -9.46 1.65 -7.18
CA GLY A 307 -8.76 2.38 -6.11
C GLY A 307 -7.69 1.57 -5.35
N LEU A 308 -7.37 0.36 -5.80
CA LEU A 308 -6.41 -0.56 -5.19
C LEU A 308 -5.59 -1.31 -6.24
N GLY A 309 -4.26 -1.24 -6.12
CA GLY A 309 -3.34 -2.19 -6.74
C GLY A 309 -2.91 -3.24 -5.72
N VAL A 310 -2.85 -4.50 -6.13
CA VAL A 310 -2.42 -5.61 -5.28
C VAL A 310 -1.13 -6.18 -5.84
N PHE A 311 -0.06 -6.09 -5.04
CA PHE A 311 1.23 -6.67 -5.37
C PHE A 311 1.30 -8.10 -4.85
N VAL A 312 1.65 -9.02 -5.73
CA VAL A 312 1.75 -10.45 -5.48
C VAL A 312 3.15 -10.94 -5.88
N GLY A 313 3.67 -11.94 -5.18
CA GLY A 313 5.01 -12.45 -5.38
C GLY A 313 5.07 -13.92 -5.78
N SER A 314 6.22 -14.31 -6.32
CA SER A 314 6.61 -15.70 -6.52
C SER A 314 7.76 -16.10 -5.59
N ASN A 315 7.91 -17.40 -5.35
CA ASN A 315 9.02 -17.96 -4.57
C ASN A 315 10.38 -17.80 -5.27
N GLU A 316 10.37 -17.57 -6.59
CA GLU A 316 11.58 -17.30 -7.39
C GLU A 316 12.09 -15.86 -7.23
N GLY A 317 11.35 -14.99 -6.52
CA GLY A 317 11.74 -13.59 -6.28
C GLY A 317 11.27 -12.62 -7.35
N ASP A 318 10.17 -12.95 -8.03
CA ASP A 318 9.49 -12.04 -8.94
C ASP A 318 8.27 -11.41 -8.24
N VAL A 319 7.87 -10.22 -8.71
CA VAL A 319 6.67 -9.51 -8.22
C VAL A 319 5.81 -9.08 -9.38
N ALA A 320 4.49 -9.14 -9.21
CA ALA A 320 3.52 -8.64 -10.17
C ALA A 320 2.54 -7.64 -9.55
N LEU A 321 2.12 -6.67 -10.36
CA LEU A 321 1.00 -5.78 -10.05
C LEU A 321 -0.28 -6.33 -10.66
N THR A 322 -1.29 -6.54 -9.82
CA THR A 322 -2.62 -7.00 -10.23
C THR A 322 -3.72 -6.06 -9.74
N THR A 323 -4.85 -6.03 -10.45
CA THR A 323 -6.06 -5.31 -10.03
C THR A 323 -7.30 -6.16 -10.31
N SER A 324 -8.31 -6.07 -9.45
CA SER A 324 -9.64 -6.61 -9.74
C SER A 324 -10.48 -5.56 -10.49
N SER A 325 -11.30 -6.00 -11.45
CA SER A 325 -12.27 -5.12 -12.11
C SER A 325 -13.43 -4.71 -11.17
N ASN A 326 -13.71 -5.52 -10.14
CA ASN A 326 -14.70 -5.21 -9.12
C ASN A 326 -14.32 -5.91 -7.80
N LEU A 327 -13.87 -5.14 -6.81
CA LEU A 327 -13.48 -5.68 -5.50
C LEU A 327 -14.68 -6.16 -4.67
N ALA A 328 -15.91 -5.81 -5.06
CA ALA A 328 -17.12 -6.28 -4.40
C ALA A 328 -17.71 -7.58 -4.99
N ASP A 329 -17.02 -8.18 -5.97
CA ASP A 329 -17.46 -9.43 -6.61
C ASP A 329 -16.31 -10.44 -6.62
N ALA A 330 -16.46 -11.52 -5.86
CA ALA A 330 -15.47 -12.60 -5.77
C ALA A 330 -15.25 -13.35 -7.10
N THR A 331 -16.17 -13.22 -8.05
CA THR A 331 -16.06 -13.83 -9.38
C THR A 331 -15.41 -12.91 -10.41
N ALA A 332 -15.23 -11.63 -10.08
CA ALA A 332 -14.65 -10.64 -10.96
C ALA A 332 -13.26 -11.07 -11.47
N PRO A 333 -12.95 -10.81 -12.75
CA PRO A 333 -11.64 -11.09 -13.29
C PRO A 333 -10.58 -10.21 -12.63
N TRP A 334 -9.43 -10.82 -12.38
CA TRP A 334 -8.23 -10.10 -12.00
C TRP A 334 -7.39 -9.86 -13.25
N THR A 335 -6.70 -8.73 -13.29
CA THR A 335 -5.82 -8.36 -14.40
C THR A 335 -4.40 -8.20 -13.89
N VAL A 336 -3.43 -8.87 -14.52
CA VAL A 336 -2.00 -8.64 -14.29
C VAL A 336 -1.49 -7.58 -15.27
N HIS A 337 -0.79 -6.58 -14.74
CA HIS A 337 -0.31 -5.43 -15.51
C HIS A 337 1.17 -5.48 -15.80
N THR A 338 1.98 -5.82 -14.82
CA THR A 338 3.44 -5.85 -14.97
C THR A 338 4.01 -6.88 -14.03
N VAL A 339 4.99 -7.64 -14.52
CA VAL A 339 5.84 -8.54 -13.74
C VAL A 339 7.27 -8.00 -13.74
N TRP A 340 7.84 -7.78 -12.57
CA TRP A 340 9.25 -7.46 -12.39
C TRP A 340 9.99 -8.72 -11.96
N ALA A 341 10.91 -9.19 -12.81
CA ALA A 341 11.52 -10.51 -12.67
C ALA A 341 13.05 -10.49 -12.67
N GLY A 342 13.67 -11.53 -12.13
CA GLY A 342 15.13 -11.72 -12.14
C GLY A 342 15.92 -10.70 -11.32
N GLY A 343 15.25 -10.05 -10.37
CA GLY A 343 15.86 -9.10 -9.43
C GLY A 343 16.31 -9.78 -8.15
N HIS A 344 15.33 -10.35 -7.44
CA HIS A 344 15.55 -11.08 -6.22
C HIS A 344 15.84 -12.56 -6.50
N SER A 345 16.36 -13.25 -5.49
CA SER A 345 16.61 -14.70 -5.52
C SER A 345 15.87 -15.43 -4.40
N GLY A 346 14.82 -14.82 -3.86
CA GLY A 346 14.02 -15.33 -2.75
C GLY A 346 12.82 -14.43 -2.47
N ILE A 347 12.11 -14.71 -1.38
CA ILE A 347 10.85 -14.05 -1.04
C ILE A 347 11.02 -12.54 -0.91
N ILE A 348 10.14 -11.78 -1.57
CA ILE A 348 10.02 -10.34 -1.43
C ILE A 348 9.13 -10.04 -0.22
N ARG A 349 9.70 -9.47 0.83
CA ARG A 349 9.01 -9.20 2.11
C ARG A 349 8.41 -7.82 2.19
N SER A 350 8.99 -6.87 1.47
CA SER A 350 8.58 -5.47 1.54
C SER A 350 8.61 -4.80 0.18
N LEU A 351 7.70 -3.83 0.03
CA LEU A 351 7.53 -3.09 -1.21
C LEU A 351 7.02 -1.68 -0.89
N TYR A 352 7.59 -0.71 -1.61
CA TYR A 352 7.15 0.67 -1.61
C TYR A 352 6.93 1.15 -3.05
N TRP A 353 5.74 1.67 -3.35
CA TRP A 353 5.43 2.27 -4.64
C TRP A 353 5.50 3.80 -4.53
N ASP A 354 6.55 4.37 -5.12
CA ASP A 354 6.72 5.81 -5.32
C ASP A 354 5.93 6.22 -6.57
N GLU A 355 4.65 6.56 -6.38
CA GLU A 355 3.76 6.96 -7.47
C GLU A 355 4.17 8.26 -8.15
N GLU A 356 4.87 9.15 -7.44
CA GLU A 356 5.29 10.46 -7.93
C GLU A 356 6.41 10.32 -8.97
N HIS A 357 7.34 9.39 -8.74
CA HIS A 357 8.49 9.16 -9.62
C HIS A 357 8.34 7.92 -10.52
N ASP A 358 7.19 7.25 -10.42
CA ASP A 358 6.90 5.97 -11.07
C ASP A 358 8.01 4.93 -10.81
N VAL A 359 8.41 4.80 -9.54
CA VAL A 359 9.42 3.83 -9.09
C VAL A 359 8.78 2.82 -8.15
N LEU A 360 9.06 1.53 -8.38
CA LEU A 360 8.79 0.47 -7.44
C LEU A 360 10.07 0.14 -6.69
N VAL A 361 10.06 0.12 -5.37
CA VAL A 361 11.19 -0.34 -4.55
C VAL A 361 10.79 -1.63 -3.86
N THR A 362 11.58 -2.69 -4.05
CA THR A 362 11.34 -4.00 -3.47
C THR A 362 12.49 -4.42 -2.56
N GLY A 363 12.15 -5.16 -1.50
CA GLY A 363 13.08 -5.65 -0.50
C GLY A 363 12.79 -7.11 -0.18
N GLY A 364 13.83 -7.95 -0.20
CA GLY A 364 13.68 -9.40 -0.05
C GLY A 364 14.48 -10.00 1.11
N GLU A 365 14.29 -11.30 1.30
CA GLU A 365 15.10 -12.15 2.19
C GLU A 365 16.53 -12.33 1.66
N ASP A 366 16.75 -12.09 0.37
CA ASP A 366 18.08 -12.08 -0.24
C ASP A 366 18.90 -10.83 0.09
N SER A 367 18.42 -10.01 1.04
CA SER A 367 19.02 -8.76 1.50
C SER A 367 19.14 -7.67 0.44
N LYS A 368 18.58 -7.88 -0.76
CA LYS A 368 18.63 -6.90 -1.84
C LYS A 368 17.53 -5.88 -1.68
N ILE A 369 17.83 -4.65 -2.08
CA ILE A 369 16.87 -3.59 -2.32
C ILE A 369 17.00 -3.22 -3.79
N ILE A 370 15.88 -3.26 -4.52
CA ILE A 370 15.87 -3.06 -5.97
C ILE A 370 14.85 -1.99 -6.31
N ALA A 371 15.30 -0.99 -7.07
CA ALA A 371 14.44 0.01 -7.67
C ALA A 371 14.13 -0.36 -9.12
N TRP A 372 12.84 -0.36 -9.46
CA TRP A 372 12.32 -0.69 -10.77
C TRP A 372 11.58 0.50 -11.34
N ARG A 373 11.60 0.65 -12.67
CA ARG A 373 10.75 1.62 -13.35
C ARG A 373 9.35 1.04 -13.51
N ILE A 374 8.36 1.82 -13.13
CA ILE A 374 6.98 1.63 -13.54
C ILE A 374 6.82 2.52 -14.78
N GLN A 375 6.49 1.96 -15.93
CA GLN A 375 6.09 2.81 -17.05
C GLN A 375 4.57 2.78 -17.06
N ASN A 376 3.95 3.94 -16.84
CA ASN A 376 2.56 4.12 -17.19
C ASN A 376 2.42 3.96 -18.72
N PRO A 377 1.30 3.42 -19.22
CA PRO A 377 1.02 3.50 -20.65
C PRO A 377 1.08 4.98 -21.05
N ASP A 378 1.87 5.28 -22.07
CA ASP A 378 2.03 6.63 -22.59
C ASP A 378 0.65 7.08 -23.10
N PRO A 379 0.10 8.25 -22.70
CA PRO A 379 -1.17 8.73 -23.23
C PRO A 379 -1.16 8.91 -24.77
N SER A 380 0.02 8.89 -25.41
CA SER A 380 0.13 8.84 -26.88
C SER A 380 -0.34 7.52 -27.51
N ASP A 381 -0.34 6.39 -26.78
CA ASP A 381 -0.86 5.10 -27.27
C ASP A 381 -2.40 5.02 -27.29
N ILE A 382 -3.08 5.98 -26.65
CA ILE A 382 -4.54 6.12 -26.68
C ILE A 382 -4.99 6.95 -27.91
N SER A 383 -4.07 7.72 -28.51
CA SER A 383 -4.39 8.61 -29.63
C SER A 383 -4.52 7.92 -30.99
N THR A 384 -4.07 6.66 -31.13
CA THR A 384 -4.18 5.90 -32.39
C THR A 384 -5.46 5.08 -32.54
N LEU A 385 -6.40 5.17 -31.59
CA LEU A 385 -7.66 4.40 -31.63
C LEU A 385 -8.92 5.24 -31.93
N ASN A 386 -8.78 6.53 -32.25
CA ASN A 386 -9.90 7.41 -32.58
C ASN A 386 -9.71 8.14 -33.92
N ASP A 387 -9.30 7.43 -34.97
CA ASP A 387 -9.57 7.90 -36.34
C ASP A 387 -10.92 7.32 -36.79
N PRO A 388 -12.01 8.11 -36.80
CA PRO A 388 -13.23 7.68 -37.47
C PRO A 388 -12.92 7.57 -38.97
N MET A 389 -13.13 6.39 -39.53
CA MET A 389 -13.07 6.18 -40.99
C MET A 389 -13.98 7.22 -41.67
N GLU A 390 -13.39 8.24 -42.30
CA GLU A 390 -14.10 9.05 -43.28
C GLU A 390 -14.44 8.15 -44.48
N LEU A 391 -15.71 7.77 -44.56
CA LEU A 391 -16.29 7.22 -45.79
C LEU A 391 -16.27 8.33 -46.84
N ASP A 392 -15.34 8.21 -47.79
CA ASP A 392 -15.18 9.09 -48.94
C ASP A 392 -16.42 8.99 -49.85
N LEU A 393 -17.42 9.82 -49.60
CA LEU A 393 -18.58 10.04 -50.47
C LEU A 393 -18.20 11.00 -51.60
N SER A 394 -17.32 10.57 -52.51
CA SER A 394 -16.96 11.37 -53.68
C SER A 394 -16.75 10.56 -54.96
N SER A 395 -17.62 9.58 -55.23
CA SER A 395 -17.76 9.10 -56.60
C SER A 395 -19.17 8.58 -56.86
N LEU A 396 -20.01 9.43 -57.44
CA LEU A 396 -21.06 9.06 -58.40
C LEU A 396 -21.71 10.33 -58.94
N LYS A 397 -21.21 10.80 -60.09
CA LYS A 397 -21.91 11.76 -60.93
C LYS A 397 -21.95 11.27 -62.38
N ARG A 398 -23.19 11.14 -62.86
CA ARG A 398 -23.73 11.32 -64.24
C ARG A 398 -23.70 10.18 -65.27
N GLY A 399 -24.90 10.03 -65.86
CA GLY A 399 -25.20 9.60 -67.23
C GLY A 399 -26.19 8.44 -67.25
N GLY A 400 -27.40 8.48 -67.83
CA GLY A 400 -28.09 9.44 -68.68
C GLY A 400 -29.55 8.95 -68.89
N ASP A 401 -30.34 9.79 -69.55
CA ASP A 401 -31.74 9.59 -69.98
C ASP A 401 -32.05 8.21 -70.58
N ASP A 402 -33.27 7.69 -70.35
CA ASP A 402 -34.26 7.62 -71.43
C ASP A 402 -35.70 7.37 -70.93
N THR A 403 -36.63 7.52 -71.86
CA THR A 403 -37.98 8.08 -71.72
C THR A 403 -39.12 7.05 -71.84
N THR A 404 -40.33 7.51 -71.48
CA THR A 404 -41.69 7.13 -71.97
C THR A 404 -42.56 6.06 -71.27
N ASN A 405 -43.74 6.57 -70.86
CA ASN A 405 -45.12 6.13 -71.19
C ASN A 405 -46.04 5.46 -70.14
N GLU A 406 -47.06 6.25 -69.79
CA GLU A 406 -48.53 6.03 -69.89
C GLU A 406 -49.29 5.14 -68.88
N ASP A 407 -50.20 5.85 -68.17
CA ASP A 407 -51.63 5.60 -67.94
C ASP A 407 -52.14 4.24 -67.42
N GLN A 408 -52.85 4.25 -66.27
CA GLN A 408 -54.32 4.26 -66.25
C GLN A 408 -54.92 4.22 -64.83
N ALA A 409 -56.16 4.73 -64.79
CA ALA A 409 -57.01 5.11 -63.67
C ALA A 409 -57.70 3.94 -62.90
N GLY A 410 -58.30 4.27 -61.74
CA GLY A 410 -59.30 3.42 -61.10
C GLY A 410 -59.77 3.92 -59.72
N ALA A 411 -60.95 4.53 -59.67
CA ALA A 411 -61.55 5.13 -58.49
C ALA A 411 -62.50 4.18 -57.71
N CYS A 412 -62.85 4.63 -56.48
CA CYS A 412 -64.15 4.50 -55.81
C CYS A 412 -64.46 3.24 -54.96
N GLY A 413 -64.93 3.47 -53.72
CA GLY A 413 -65.67 2.47 -52.95
C GLY A 413 -65.90 2.81 -51.47
N LYS A 414 -67.08 3.35 -51.15
CA LYS A 414 -67.55 3.74 -49.80
C LYS A 414 -68.03 2.55 -48.94
N ARG A 415 -67.93 2.75 -47.61
CA ARG A 415 -68.92 2.45 -46.53
C ARG A 415 -69.55 1.04 -46.36
N ALA A 416 -69.28 0.51 -45.15
CA ALA A 416 -70.24 0.24 -44.05
C ALA A 416 -70.96 -1.12 -43.90
N ARG A 417 -71.25 -1.37 -42.60
CA ARG A 417 -72.02 -2.41 -41.89
C ARG A 417 -71.18 -3.63 -41.47
N ARG A 418 -71.22 -4.09 -40.22
CA ARG A 418 -72.21 -3.92 -39.15
C ARG A 418 -71.56 -4.04 -37.78
#